data_AF-A0A060TCN8-F1
#
_entry.id   AF-A0A060TCN8-F1
#
_cell.length_a   1.000
_cell.length_b   1.000
_cell.length_c   1.000
_cell.angle_alpha   90.00
_cell.angle_beta   90.00
_cell.angle_gamma   90.00
#
_symmetry.space_group_name_H-M   'P 1'
#
loop_
_entity.id
_entity.type
_entity.pdbx_description
1 polymer ?
#
loop_
_entity_poly.entity_id
_entity_poly.type
_entity_poly.pdbx_seq_one_letter_code
_entity_poly.pdbx_strand_id
1 'polypeptide(L)'
;MEDLVLGIAQSCNRIKKQRFRHPGQDPFTNAVLDPSINITSLIRDLDPSEEAILLSERKEKVQAPRVEGSEENVEVYCAALEQLNDLYPTAGLAEKIAQLRQKSSELTADIEQYEELVERQRQELAKLNIYYGTKDFETPKSREEIERECEQLEADNARLRQEIEMEKSRLR
;
A
#
# COMPACT_ATOMS: atom_id res chain seq x y z
N MET A 1 -76.27 11.03 51.16
CA MET A 1 -75.71 9.77 50.63
C MET A 1 -74.92 10.03 49.35
N GLU A 2 -75.46 10.81 48.41
CA GLU A 2 -74.81 11.12 47.13
C GLU A 2 -73.47 11.89 47.27
N ASP A 3 -73.40 12.88 48.18
CA ASP A 3 -72.15 13.65 48.38
C ASP A 3 -70.98 12.82 48.91
N LEU A 4 -71.27 11.80 49.73
CA LEU A 4 -70.28 10.86 50.25
C LEU A 4 -69.74 9.97 49.12
N VAL A 5 -70.62 9.48 48.25
CA VAL A 5 -70.23 8.67 47.09
C VAL A 5 -69.40 9.50 46.11
N LEU A 6 -69.76 10.77 45.90
CA LEU A 6 -69.01 11.69 45.04
C LEU A 6 -67.61 11.98 45.61
N GLY A 7 -67.50 12.21 46.92
CA GLY A 7 -66.23 12.43 47.61
C GLY A 7 -65.29 11.21 47.52
N ILE A 8 -65.84 10.01 47.66
CA ILE A 8 -65.08 8.76 47.50
C ILE A 8 -64.61 8.61 46.05
N ALA A 9 -65.48 8.88 45.07
CA ALA A 9 -65.13 8.78 43.65
C ALA A 9 -64.03 9.77 43.23
N GLN A 10 -64.07 10.99 43.75
CA GLN A 10 -63.03 12.00 43.51
C GLN A 10 -61.70 11.60 44.15
N SER A 11 -61.74 11.04 45.36
CA SER A 11 -60.54 10.56 46.07
C SER A 11 -59.91 9.36 45.35
N CYS A 12 -60.70 8.39 44.90
CA CYS A 12 -60.24 7.26 44.07
C CYS A 12 -59.56 7.73 42.79
N ASN A 13 -60.16 8.70 42.08
CA ASN A 13 -59.56 9.26 40.88
C ASN A 13 -58.26 10.01 41.13
N ARG A 14 -58.13 10.69 42.28
CA ARG A 14 -56.88 11.34 42.69
C ARG A 14 -55.79 10.34 43.02
N ILE A 15 -56.10 9.29 43.77
CA ILE A 15 -55.14 8.23 44.14
C ILE A 15 -54.66 7.50 42.89
N LYS A 16 -55.57 7.14 41.98
CA LYS A 16 -55.21 6.46 40.72
C LYS A 16 -54.33 7.30 39.79
N LYS A 17 -54.46 8.63 39.84
CA LYS A 17 -53.64 9.56 39.06
C LYS A 17 -52.31 9.91 39.73
N GLN A 18 -52.06 9.45 40.96
CA GLN A 18 -50.75 9.62 41.57
C GLN A 18 -49.74 8.74 40.83
N ARG A 19 -48.62 9.34 40.47
CA ARG A 19 -47.48 8.60 39.90
C ARG A 19 -46.77 7.90 41.05
N PHE A 20 -47.22 6.70 41.38
CA PHE A 20 -46.43 5.80 42.21
C PHE A 20 -45.19 5.40 41.42
N ARG A 21 -44.01 5.47 42.06
CA ARG A 21 -42.80 4.92 41.46
C ARG A 21 -42.96 3.40 41.45
N HIS A 22 -42.93 2.81 40.27
CA HIS A 22 -43.00 1.37 40.12
C HIS A 22 -41.59 0.80 40.37
N PRO A 23 -41.45 -0.35 41.06
CA PRO A 23 -40.17 -1.05 41.12
C PRO A 23 -39.70 -1.31 39.69
N GLY A 24 -38.68 -0.58 39.23
CA GLY A 24 -38.20 -0.56 37.84
C GLY A 24 -38.09 0.84 37.19
N GLN A 25 -38.65 1.89 37.79
CA GLN A 25 -38.49 3.28 37.32
C GLN A 25 -37.44 4.10 38.10
N ASP A 26 -36.81 3.49 39.12
CA ASP A 26 -35.68 4.07 39.85
C ASP A 26 -34.41 3.28 39.48
N PRO A 27 -33.58 3.79 38.56
CA PRO A 27 -32.44 3.03 38.02
C PRO A 27 -31.31 2.77 39.03
N PHE A 28 -31.33 3.39 40.22
CA PHE A 28 -30.11 3.48 41.04
C PHE A 28 -30.12 2.79 42.41
N THR A 29 -31.26 2.43 43.00
CA THR A 29 -31.25 1.91 44.40
C THR A 29 -31.44 0.41 44.52
N ASN A 30 -32.27 -0.23 43.69
CA ASN A 30 -32.45 -1.70 43.75
C ASN A 30 -31.40 -2.47 42.93
N ALA A 31 -30.77 -1.85 41.93
CA ALA A 31 -29.77 -2.51 41.08
C ALA A 31 -28.36 -2.58 41.71
N VAL A 32 -28.07 -1.75 42.72
CA VAL A 32 -26.75 -1.71 43.38
C VAL A 32 -26.58 -2.86 44.40
N LEU A 33 -27.68 -3.46 44.85
CA LEU A 33 -27.66 -4.56 45.81
C LEU A 33 -27.62 -5.94 45.16
N ASP A 34 -27.76 -6.03 43.84
CA ASP A 34 -27.60 -7.29 43.11
C ASP A 34 -26.10 -7.47 42.76
N PRO A 35 -25.40 -8.44 43.37
CA PRO A 35 -23.97 -8.66 43.16
C PRO A 35 -23.60 -9.10 41.74
N SER A 36 -24.59 -9.32 40.86
CA SER A 36 -24.39 -9.67 39.46
C SER A 36 -24.22 -8.46 38.51
N ILE A 37 -24.46 -7.23 38.99
CA ILE A 37 -24.41 -6.02 38.14
C ILE A 37 -23.06 -5.31 38.31
N ASN A 38 -22.23 -5.36 37.27
CA ASN A 38 -21.00 -4.58 37.20
C ASN A 38 -21.33 -3.09 37.00
N ILE A 39 -20.68 -2.18 37.73
CA ILE A 39 -20.86 -0.72 37.61
C ILE A 39 -20.76 -0.23 36.15
N THR A 40 -20.03 -0.94 35.30
CA THR A 40 -19.82 -0.65 33.87
C THR A 40 -21.00 -1.00 32.96
N SER A 41 -22.01 -1.74 33.42
CA SER A 41 -23.25 -1.98 32.66
C SER A 41 -24.31 -0.89 32.85
N LEU A 42 -24.20 -0.07 33.90
CA LEU A 42 -25.15 1.00 34.24
C LEU A 42 -25.03 2.25 33.34
N ILE A 43 -23.96 2.35 32.54
CA ILE A 43 -23.67 3.50 31.65
C ILE A 43 -24.00 3.15 30.18
N ARG A 44 -24.89 2.16 29.94
CA ARG A 44 -25.26 1.74 28.57
C ARG A 44 -26.69 2.08 28.14
N ASP A 45 -27.36 2.94 28.88
CA ASP A 45 -28.58 3.59 28.37
C ASP A 45 -28.18 4.88 27.63
N LEU A 46 -27.48 4.74 26.48
CA LEU A 46 -27.38 5.85 25.53
C LEU A 46 -28.69 5.92 24.75
N ASP A 47 -29.33 7.08 24.75
CA ASP A 47 -30.49 7.31 23.89
C ASP A 47 -30.10 7.13 22.40
N PRO A 48 -31.00 6.66 21.52
CA PRO A 48 -30.70 6.45 20.09
C PRO A 48 -30.16 7.69 19.37
N SER A 49 -30.48 8.88 19.88
CA SER A 49 -29.93 10.16 19.41
C SER A 49 -28.46 10.37 19.78
N GLU A 50 -28.02 9.84 20.92
CA GLU A 50 -26.63 9.93 21.38
C GLU A 50 -25.74 8.93 20.63
N GLU A 51 -26.25 7.73 20.29
CA GLU A 51 -25.56 6.77 19.42
C GLU A 51 -25.23 7.38 18.03
N ALA A 52 -26.17 8.14 17.46
CA ALA A 52 -26.00 8.76 16.15
C ALA A 52 -24.88 9.82 16.12
N ILE A 53 -24.73 10.57 17.22
CA ILE A 53 -23.69 11.60 17.35
C ILE A 53 -22.31 10.95 17.42
N LEU A 54 -22.15 9.90 18.24
CA LEU A 54 -20.89 9.15 18.34
C LEU A 54 -20.48 8.47 17.02
N LEU A 55 -21.45 8.00 16.23
CA LEU A 55 -21.21 7.44 14.90
C LEU A 55 -20.86 8.51 13.86
N SER A 56 -21.35 9.75 14.03
CA SER A 56 -21.02 10.87 13.14
C SER A 56 -19.64 11.44 13.39
N GLU A 57 -19.18 11.50 14.64
CA GLU A 57 -17.86 12.04 15.02
C GLU A 57 -16.70 11.12 14.62
N ARG A 58 -16.94 9.80 14.53
CA ARG A 58 -15.92 8.81 14.09
C ARG A 58 -15.59 8.81 12.60
N LYS A 59 -16.23 9.65 11.78
CA LYS A 59 -15.93 9.78 10.35
C LYS A 59 -14.88 10.83 10.01
N GLU A 60 -14.22 11.41 11.01
CA GLU A 60 -12.94 12.08 10.74
C GLU A 60 -11.94 11.02 10.29
N LYS A 61 -11.59 11.07 9.00
CA LYS A 61 -10.48 10.28 8.45
C LYS A 61 -9.23 10.70 9.23
N VAL A 62 -8.84 9.89 10.20
CA VAL A 62 -7.51 9.95 10.79
C VAL A 62 -6.54 9.56 9.67
N GLN A 63 -6.13 10.55 8.90
CA GLN A 63 -4.99 10.45 8.01
C GLN A 63 -3.79 10.23 8.94
N ALA A 64 -3.34 8.98 9.02
CA ALA A 64 -2.07 8.68 9.67
C ALA A 64 -0.99 9.57 9.02
N PRO A 65 -0.09 10.17 9.81
CA PRO A 65 0.97 11.00 9.27
C PRO A 65 1.79 10.14 8.32
N ARG A 66 1.82 10.53 7.04
CA ARG A 66 2.65 9.91 6.02
C ARG A 66 4.09 10.20 6.38
N VAL A 67 4.77 9.24 6.97
CA VAL A 67 6.22 9.32 7.24
C VAL A 67 6.91 8.94 5.94
N GLU A 68 7.17 9.94 5.11
CA GLU A 68 7.97 9.75 3.90
C GLU A 68 9.41 9.40 4.29
N GLY A 69 9.75 8.11 4.20
CA GLY A 69 11.13 7.64 4.31
C GLY A 69 11.40 6.48 5.27
N SER A 70 10.42 5.94 5.99
CA SER A 70 10.61 4.65 6.65
C SER A 70 10.46 3.53 5.63
N GLU A 71 11.42 2.60 5.57
CA GLU A 71 11.22 1.27 4.99
C GLU A 71 10.13 0.57 5.80
N GLU A 72 8.89 0.83 5.41
CA GLU A 72 7.69 0.31 6.04
C GLU A 72 7.60 -1.20 5.78
N ASN A 73 8.21 -1.99 6.66
CA ASN A 73 8.15 -3.43 6.60
C ASN A 73 6.72 -3.91 6.88
N VAL A 74 5.98 -4.22 5.80
CA VAL A 74 4.60 -4.70 5.84
C VAL A 74 4.43 -5.90 6.78
N GLU A 75 5.44 -6.77 6.87
CA GLU A 75 5.43 -7.92 7.78
C GLU A 75 5.42 -7.51 9.26
N VAL A 76 6.19 -6.48 9.62
CA VAL A 76 6.23 -5.95 11.00
C VAL A 76 4.88 -5.34 11.38
N TYR A 77 4.24 -4.63 10.45
CA TYR A 77 2.89 -4.10 10.66
C TYR A 77 1.85 -5.21 10.78
N CYS A 78 1.91 -6.24 9.93
CA CYS A 78 1.00 -7.38 10.05
C CYS A 78 1.17 -8.12 11.38
N ALA A 79 2.41 -8.31 11.84
CA ALA A 79 2.69 -8.91 13.15
C ALA A 79 2.16 -8.05 14.32
N ALA A 80 2.34 -6.73 14.26
CA ALA A 80 1.80 -5.82 15.26
C ALA A 80 0.26 -5.80 15.26
N LEU A 81 -0.37 -5.88 14.08
CA LEU A 81 -1.81 -5.95 13.94
C LEU A 81 -2.39 -7.27 14.46
N GLU A 82 -1.67 -8.39 14.33
CA GLU A 82 -2.05 -9.67 14.93
C GLU A 82 -2.03 -9.59 16.46
N GLN A 83 -0.96 -9.05 17.03
CA GLN A 83 -0.87 -8.81 18.48
C GLN A 83 -2.00 -7.90 18.97
N LEU A 84 -2.36 -6.89 18.17
CA LEU A 84 -3.48 -6.00 18.50
C LEU A 84 -4.83 -6.71 18.38
N ASN A 85 -5.00 -7.57 17.38
CA ASN A 85 -6.22 -8.34 17.18
C ASN A 85 -6.47 -9.36 18.31
N ASP A 86 -5.41 -9.91 18.90
CA ASP A 86 -5.51 -10.79 20.07
C ASP A 86 -6.02 -10.05 21.32
N LEU A 87 -5.58 -8.80 21.51
CA LEU A 87 -6.01 -7.95 22.61
C LEU A 87 -7.39 -7.32 22.36
N TYR A 88 -7.72 -7.06 21.09
CA TYR A 88 -8.94 -6.38 20.66
C TYR A 88 -9.51 -7.03 19.39
N PRO A 89 -10.35 -8.08 19.54
CA PRO A 89 -10.94 -8.77 18.40
C PRO A 89 -11.80 -7.82 17.58
N THR A 90 -11.36 -7.55 16.36
CA THR A 90 -12.11 -6.71 15.42
C THR A 90 -12.56 -7.57 14.23
N ALA A 91 -13.87 -7.58 13.98
CA ALA A 91 -14.43 -8.37 12.89
C ALA A 91 -13.81 -7.97 11.54
N GLY A 92 -13.31 -8.95 10.79
CA GLY A 92 -12.72 -8.75 9.46
C GLY A 92 -11.28 -8.21 9.44
N LEU A 93 -10.65 -7.95 10.59
CA LEU A 93 -9.24 -7.53 10.63
C LEU A 93 -8.30 -8.67 10.20
N ALA A 94 -8.55 -9.89 10.70
CA ALA A 94 -7.75 -11.07 10.35
C ALA A 94 -7.75 -11.37 8.83
N GLU A 95 -8.90 -11.20 8.17
CA GLU A 95 -9.00 -11.39 6.72
C GLU A 95 -8.16 -10.35 5.95
N LYS A 96 -8.18 -9.09 6.40
CA LYS A 96 -7.35 -8.04 5.80
C LYS A 96 -5.85 -8.30 6.02
N ILE A 97 -5.46 -8.78 7.20
CA ILE A 97 -4.07 -9.16 7.48
C ILE A 97 -3.62 -10.27 6.52
N ALA A 98 -4.45 -11.30 6.33
CA ALA A 98 -4.16 -12.39 5.39
C ALA A 98 -4.05 -11.89 3.93
N GLN A 99 -4.96 -11.02 3.50
CA GLN A 99 -4.91 -10.41 2.16
C GLN A 99 -3.64 -9.55 1.96
N LEU A 100 -3.23 -8.79 2.97
CA LEU A 100 -2.01 -7.97 2.91
C LEU A 100 -0.77 -8.85 2.81
N ARG A 101 -0.71 -9.95 3.58
CA ARG A 101 0.39 -10.92 3.51
C ARG A 101 0.50 -11.61 2.16
N GLN A 102 -0.63 -12.00 1.58
CA GLN A 102 -0.63 -12.59 0.25
C GLN A 102 -0.06 -11.60 -0.77
N LYS A 103 -0.55 -10.36 -0.77
CA LYS A 103 -0.10 -9.33 -1.69
C LYS A 103 1.38 -8.97 -1.50
N SER A 104 1.86 -8.91 -0.25
CA SER A 104 3.27 -8.65 0.01
C SER A 104 4.13 -9.79 -0.53
N SER A 105 3.73 -11.04 -0.30
CA SER A 105 4.44 -12.20 -0.84
C SER A 105 4.47 -12.24 -2.37
N GLU A 106 3.35 -11.89 -3.04
CA GLU A 106 3.27 -11.80 -4.50
C GLU A 106 4.20 -10.70 -5.05
N LEU A 107 4.15 -9.51 -4.46
CA LEU A 107 5.02 -8.39 -4.84
C LEU A 107 6.50 -8.69 -4.62
N THR A 108 6.86 -9.36 -3.53
CA THR A 108 8.25 -9.78 -3.28
C THR A 108 8.74 -10.74 -4.35
N ALA A 109 7.92 -11.73 -4.73
CA ALA A 109 8.27 -12.66 -5.80
C ALA A 109 8.42 -11.96 -7.17
N ASP A 110 7.57 -10.98 -7.47
CA ASP A 110 7.69 -10.18 -8.68
C ASP A 110 8.97 -9.32 -8.67
N ILE A 111 9.29 -8.70 -7.52
CA ILE A 111 10.53 -7.92 -7.35
C ILE A 111 11.75 -8.79 -7.60
N GLU A 112 11.82 -9.99 -7.01
CA GLU A 112 12.93 -10.93 -7.23
C GLU A 112 13.13 -11.25 -8.72
N GLN A 113 12.04 -11.47 -9.47
CA GLN A 113 12.11 -11.72 -10.91
C GLN A 113 12.64 -10.50 -11.69
N TYR A 114 12.18 -9.30 -11.34
CA TYR A 114 12.66 -8.07 -11.97
C TYR A 114 14.10 -7.76 -11.61
N GLU A 115 14.52 -8.02 -10.38
CA GLU A 115 15.92 -7.89 -9.95
C GLU A 115 16.83 -8.82 -10.76
N GLU A 116 16.43 -10.06 -10.98
CA GLU A 116 17.19 -10.99 -11.81
C GLU A 116 17.31 -10.50 -13.27
N LEU A 117 16.23 -9.96 -13.83
CA LEU A 117 16.23 -9.36 -15.17
C LEU A 117 17.15 -8.14 -15.25
N VAL A 118 17.11 -7.26 -14.25
CA VAL A 118 17.97 -6.06 -14.16
C VAL A 118 19.43 -6.47 -14.06
N GLU A 119 19.76 -7.51 -13.29
CA GLU A 119 21.12 -8.01 -13.20
C GLU A 119 21.61 -8.62 -14.51
N ARG A 120 20.76 -9.35 -15.24
CA ARG A 120 21.09 -9.83 -16.60
C ARG A 120 21.38 -8.66 -17.55
N GLN A 121 20.52 -7.63 -17.56
CA GLN A 121 20.71 -6.45 -18.39
C GLN A 121 21.99 -5.68 -18.01
N ARG A 122 22.29 -5.55 -16.71
CA ARG A 122 23.53 -4.93 -16.22
C ARG A 122 24.77 -5.69 -16.69
N GLN A 123 24.74 -7.02 -16.68
CA GLN A 123 25.84 -7.84 -17.17
C GLN A 123 26.03 -7.69 -18.69
N GLU A 124 24.94 -7.65 -19.46
CA GLU A 124 24.99 -7.40 -20.90
C GLU A 124 25.57 -6.02 -21.22
N LEU A 125 25.11 -4.98 -20.52
CA LEU A 125 25.66 -3.64 -20.64
C LEU A 125 27.13 -3.58 -20.23
N ALA A 126 27.54 -4.30 -19.19
CA ALA A 126 28.95 -4.38 -18.81
C ALA A 126 29.79 -5.03 -19.91
N LYS A 127 29.31 -6.12 -20.54
CA LYS A 127 29.98 -6.75 -21.69
C LYS A 127 30.08 -5.81 -22.88
N LEU A 128 29.00 -5.09 -23.20
CA LEU A 128 29.01 -4.09 -24.26
C LEU A 128 29.97 -2.94 -23.94
N ASN A 129 29.94 -2.42 -22.72
CA ASN A 129 30.85 -1.37 -22.28
C ASN A 129 32.31 -1.82 -22.38
N ILE A 130 32.63 -3.05 -22.00
CA ILE A 130 33.96 -3.63 -22.20
C ILE A 130 34.29 -3.70 -23.70
N TYR A 131 33.39 -4.24 -24.53
CA TYR A 131 33.59 -4.35 -25.97
C TYR A 131 33.86 -2.99 -26.64
N TYR A 132 33.05 -1.97 -26.34
CA TYR A 132 33.20 -0.61 -26.84
C TYR A 132 34.39 0.13 -26.21
N GLY A 133 34.79 -0.21 -24.98
CA GLY A 133 35.98 0.34 -24.33
C GLY A 133 37.29 -0.26 -24.84
N THR A 134 37.28 -1.52 -25.31
CA THR A 134 38.43 -2.16 -25.97
C THR A 134 38.52 -1.91 -27.47
N LYS A 135 37.40 -1.56 -28.13
CA LYS A 135 37.47 -0.96 -29.45
C LYS A 135 37.94 0.48 -29.27
N ASP A 136 39.25 0.68 -29.36
CA ASP A 136 39.77 1.92 -29.90
C ASP A 136 39.05 2.10 -31.24
N PHE A 137 37.98 2.90 -31.25
CA PHE A 137 37.51 3.46 -32.49
C PHE A 137 38.70 4.26 -32.98
N GLU A 138 39.47 3.72 -33.94
CA GLU A 138 40.35 4.54 -34.75
C GLU A 138 39.54 5.77 -35.08
N THR A 139 40.03 6.93 -34.64
CA THR A 139 39.41 8.22 -34.96
C THR A 139 39.06 8.14 -36.44
N PRO A 140 37.79 8.36 -36.83
CA PRO A 140 37.38 8.18 -38.21
C PRO A 140 38.38 8.96 -39.06
N LYS A 141 39.14 8.22 -39.91
CA LYS A 141 40.17 8.82 -40.77
C LYS A 141 39.56 10.07 -41.37
N SER A 142 40.22 11.20 -41.17
CA SER A 142 39.73 12.45 -41.75
C SER A 142 39.58 12.27 -43.26
N ARG A 143 38.67 13.01 -43.87
CA ARG A 143 38.45 12.95 -45.32
C ARG A 143 39.76 13.11 -46.10
N GLU A 144 40.68 13.94 -45.61
CA GLU A 144 42.00 14.16 -46.19
C GLU A 144 42.92 12.93 -46.10
N GLU A 145 42.87 12.18 -45.00
CA GLU A 145 43.64 10.94 -44.84
C GLU A 145 43.11 9.84 -45.77
N ILE A 146 41.78 9.75 -45.92
CA ILE A 146 41.14 8.82 -46.87
C ILE A 146 41.50 9.20 -48.31
N GLU A 147 41.47 10.49 -48.67
CA GLU A 147 41.83 10.96 -50.01
C GLU A 147 43.31 10.66 -50.34
N ARG A 148 44.23 10.88 -49.39
CA ARG A 148 45.66 10.51 -49.57
C ARG A 148 45.87 9.02 -49.74
N GLU A 149 45.15 8.19 -48.98
CA GLU A 149 45.25 6.73 -49.07
C GLU A 149 44.69 6.23 -50.40
N CYS A 150 43.58 6.80 -50.88
CA CYS A 150 43.02 6.52 -52.21
C CYS A 150 44.00 6.91 -53.32
N GLU A 151 44.61 8.09 -53.26
CA GLU A 151 45.62 8.54 -54.24
C GLU A 151 46.84 7.61 -54.28
N GLN A 152 47.31 7.16 -53.12
CA GLN A 152 48.42 6.20 -53.03
C GLN A 152 48.05 4.85 -53.66
N LEU A 153 46.86 4.33 -53.35
CA LEU A 153 46.36 3.08 -53.92
C LEU A 153 46.15 3.18 -55.43
N GLU A 154 45.67 4.31 -55.93
CA GLU A 154 45.50 4.54 -57.37
C GLU A 154 46.85 4.58 -58.10
N ALA A 155 47.86 5.23 -57.52
CA ALA A 155 49.21 5.26 -58.05
C ALA A 155 49.84 3.86 -58.09
N ASP A 156 49.68 3.08 -57.02
CA ASP A 156 50.20 1.71 -56.94
C ASP A 156 49.48 0.77 -57.92
N ASN A 157 48.15 0.90 -58.06
CA ASN A 157 47.41 0.16 -59.07
C ASN A 157 47.83 0.52 -60.50
N ALA A 158 48.09 1.80 -60.78
CA ALA A 158 48.57 2.23 -62.09
C ALA A 158 49.94 1.63 -62.42
N ARG A 159 50.87 1.60 -61.45
CA ARG A 159 52.18 0.95 -61.59
C ARG A 159 52.04 -0.53 -61.91
N LEU A 160 51.24 -1.26 -61.13
CA LEU A 160 51.01 -2.69 -61.35
C LEU A 160 50.39 -2.99 -62.71
N ARG A 161 49.44 -2.14 -63.17
CA ARG A 161 48.84 -2.29 -64.51
C ARG A 161 49.85 -2.13 -65.63
N GLN A 162 50.78 -1.18 -65.51
CA GLN A 162 51.84 -1.00 -66.50
C GLN A 162 52.81 -2.20 -66.51
N GLU A 163 53.17 -2.71 -65.34
CA GLU A 163 54.02 -3.89 -65.23
C GLU A 163 53.39 -5.14 -65.86
N ILE A 164 52.10 -5.37 -65.59
CA ILE A 164 51.32 -6.45 -66.20
C ILE A 164 51.29 -6.32 -67.74
N GLU A 165 51.16 -5.11 -68.28
CA GLU A 165 51.15 -4.89 -69.73
C GLU A 165 52.53 -5.14 -70.37
N MET A 166 53.60 -4.76 -69.68
CA MET A 166 54.97 -5.06 -70.09
C MET A 166 55.26 -6.56 -70.06
N GLU A 167 54.77 -7.30 -69.06
CA GLU A 167 54.90 -8.76 -69.04
C GLU A 167 54.05 -9.44 -70.11
N LYS A 168 52.82 -8.98 -70.33
CA LYS A 168 51.95 -9.52 -71.39
C LYS A 168 52.55 -9.35 -72.78
N SER A 169 53.23 -8.23 -73.04
CA SER A 169 53.92 -7.99 -74.32
C SER A 169 55.23 -8.78 -74.46
N ARG A 170 55.89 -9.15 -73.34
CA ARG A 170 57.03 -10.08 -73.35
C ARG A 170 56.64 -11.53 -73.64
N LEU A 171 55.40 -11.90 -73.32
CA LEU A 171 54.88 -13.27 -73.44
C LEU A 171 54.15 -13.54 -74.77
N ARG A 172 53.99 -12.54 -75.64
CA ARG A 172 53.46 -12.67 -77.01
C ARG A 172 54.58 -12.65 -78.03
#